data_AF-A0A072VU91-F1
#
_entry.id   AF-A0A072VU91-F1
#
_cell.length_a   1.000
_cell.length_b   1.000
_cell.length_c   1.000
_cell.angle_alpha   90.00
_cell.angle_beta   90.00
_cell.angle_gamma   90.00
#
_symmetry.space_group_name_H-M   'P 1'
#
loop_
_entity.id
_entity.type
_entity.pdbx_description
1 polymer ?
#
loop_
_entity_poly.entity_id
_entity_poly.type
_entity_poly.pdbx_seq_one_letter_code
_entity_poly.pdbx_strand_id
1 'polypeptide(L)' 'MAKTIKCLNVLILFLYMFLVLTLLDFGSSTTPTPCRTDQDCPRKKKFSVTCRKGFCAEIRHVY' A
#
# COMPACT_ATOMS: atom_id res chain seq x y z
N MET A 1 12.25 -36.66 15.42
CA MET A 1 12.59 -36.14 14.07
C MET A 1 11.36 -35.62 13.31
N ALA A 2 10.30 -36.42 13.13
CA ALA A 2 9.12 -36.02 12.32
C ALA A 2 8.23 -34.89 12.91
N LYS A 3 8.13 -34.78 14.24
CA LYS A 3 7.36 -33.70 14.91
C LYS A 3 7.97 -32.32 14.68
N THR A 4 9.29 -32.22 14.71
CA THR A 4 10.02 -30.96 14.49
C THR A 4 9.86 -30.46 13.05
N ILE A 5 9.89 -31.37 12.08
CA ILE A 5 9.68 -31.06 10.66
C ILE A 5 8.25 -30.54 10.44
N LYS A 6 7.24 -31.13 11.09
CA LYS A 6 5.86 -30.64 11.04
C LYS A 6 5.72 -29.22 11.61
N CYS A 7 6.34 -28.92 12.75
CA CYS A 7 6.33 -27.57 13.31
C CYS A 7 7.00 -26.54 12.39
N LEU A 8 8.17 -26.87 11.82
CA LEU A 8 8.85 -26.01 10.87
C LEU A 8 7.99 -25.72 9.64
N ASN A 9 7.29 -26.75 9.13
CA ASN A 9 6.44 -26.59 7.96
C ASN A 9 5.26 -25.63 8.21
N VAL A 10 4.63 -25.73 9.39
CA VAL A 10 3.55 -24.80 9.80
C VAL A 10 4.10 -23.37 9.95
N LEU A 11 5.29 -23.23 10.54
CA LEU A 11 5.93 -21.93 10.73
C LEU A 11 6.27 -21.25 9.38
N ILE A 12 6.81 -22.02 8.44
CA ILE A 12 7.12 -21.54 7.08
C ILE A 12 5.84 -21.11 6.37
N LEU A 13 4.78 -21.90 6.45
CA LEU A 13 3.49 -21.56 5.84
C LEU A 13 2.93 -20.24 6.40
N PHE A 14 3.04 -20.06 7.72
CA PHE A 14 2.61 -18.84 8.39
C PHE A 14 3.41 -17.63 7.90
N LEU A 15 4.73 -17.71 7.90
CA LEU A 15 5.59 -16.63 7.39
C LEU A 15 5.29 -16.29 5.93
N TYR A 16 5.00 -17.30 5.10
CA TYR A 16 4.64 -17.09 3.70
C TYR A 16 3.33 -16.31 3.55
N MET A 17 2.31 -16.63 4.35
CA MET A 17 1.03 -15.90 4.35
C MET A 17 1.22 -14.43 4.76
N PHE A 18 2.03 -14.17 5.79
CA PHE A 18 2.35 -12.80 6.21
C PHE A 18 3.12 -12.02 5.15
N LEU A 19 4.05 -12.67 4.46
CA LEU A 19 4.80 -12.06 3.36
C LEU A 19 3.88 -11.66 2.21
N VAL A 20 2.95 -12.55 1.80
CA VAL A 20 1.98 -12.26 0.75
C VAL A 20 1.06 -11.10 1.13
N LEU A 21 0.55 -11.08 2.36
CA LEU A 21 -0.26 -9.97 2.88
C LEU A 21 0.52 -8.65 2.83
N THR A 22 1.76 -8.64 3.34
CA THR A 22 2.61 -7.45 3.34
C THR A 22 2.87 -6.93 1.91
N LEU A 23 3.09 -7.81 0.93
CA LEU A 23 3.27 -7.42 -0.47
C LEU A 23 1.99 -6.86 -1.09
N LEU A 24 0.82 -7.42 -0.74
CA LEU A 24 -0.47 -6.91 -1.19
C LEU A 24 -0.75 -5.51 -0.63
N ASP A 25 -0.48 -5.30 0.66
CA ASP A 25 -0.63 -4.02 1.33
C ASP A 25 0.36 -2.97 0.78
N PHE A 26 1.61 -3.36 0.50
CA PHE A 26 2.60 -2.47 -0.14
C PHE A 26 2.16 -2.02 -1.54
N GLY A 27 1.51 -2.90 -2.32
CA GLY A 27 0.96 -2.54 -3.64
C GLY A 27 -0.21 -1.55 -3.56
N SER A 28 -0.90 -1.48 -2.42
CA SER A 28 -1.98 -0.51 -2.17
C SER A 28 -1.50 0.83 -1.62
N SER A 29 -0.26 0.88 -1.13
CA SER A 29 0.35 2.12 -0.68
C SER A 29 0.59 3.01 -1.89
N THR A 30 -0.33 3.96 -2.06
CA THR A 30 -0.24 5.03 -3.05
C THR A 30 1.05 5.77 -2.75
N THR A 31 2.12 5.44 -3.47
CA THR A 31 3.38 6.15 -3.33
C THR A 31 3.07 7.62 -3.51
N PRO A 32 3.32 8.45 -2.47
CA PRO A 32 2.90 9.83 -2.51
C PRO A 32 3.68 10.47 -3.65
N THR A 33 2.97 10.82 -4.72
CA THR A 33 3.59 11.36 -5.92
C THR A 33 4.08 12.76 -5.56
N PRO A 34 5.39 13.06 -5.68
CA PRO A 34 5.89 14.37 -5.34
C PRO A 34 5.27 15.41 -6.28
N CYS A 35 4.92 16.57 -5.74
CA CYS A 35 4.32 17.67 -6.49
C CYS A 35 4.85 19.00 -5.99
N ARG A 36 4.84 20.01 -6.87
CA ARG A 36 5.20 21.39 -6.54
C ARG A 36 3.99 22.31 -6.64
N THR A 37 3.07 21.98 -7.53
CA THR A 37 1.81 22.67 -7.80
C THR A 37 0.67 21.66 -7.96
N ASP A 38 -0.58 22.10 -7.83
CA ASP A 38 -1.76 21.23 -8.02
C ASP A 38 -1.87 20.67 -9.44
N GLN A 39 -1.21 21.28 -10.42
CA GLN A 39 -1.19 20.83 -11.81
C GLN A 39 -0.29 19.61 -12.05
N ASP A 40 0.69 19.37 -11.17
CA ASP A 40 1.59 18.22 -11.25
C ASP A 40 0.88 16.91 -10.88
N CYS A 41 -0.27 16.99 -10.21
CA CYS A 41 -1.03 15.83 -9.78
C CYS A 41 -1.93 15.28 -10.89
N PRO A 42 -1.87 13.97 -11.19
CA PRO A 42 -2.72 13.37 -12.22
C PRO A 42 -4.18 13.42 -11.77
N ARG A 43 -4.99 14.22 -12.46
CA ARG A 43 -6.43 14.33 -12.18
C ARG A 43 -7.10 12.96 -12.32
N LYS A 44 -7.55 12.40 -11.19
CA LYS A 44 -8.37 11.18 -11.19
C LYS A 44 -9.84 11.56 -11.41
N LYS A 45 -10.53 10.91 -12.34
CA LYS A 45 -11.95 11.20 -12.67
C LYS A 45 -12.93 11.13 -11.48
N LYS A 46 -12.58 10.45 -10.39
CA LYS A 46 -13.44 10.25 -9.22
C LYS A 46 -13.08 11.12 -8.00
N PHE A 47 -11.89 11.72 -7.96
CA PHE A 47 -11.40 12.45 -6.79
C PHE A 47 -10.59 13.68 -7.21
N SER A 48 -10.84 14.81 -6.55
CA SER A 48 -9.95 15.96 -6.67
C SER A 48 -8.64 15.63 -5.96
N VAL A 49 -7.50 15.87 -6.61
CA VAL A 49 -6.16 15.70 -6.04
C VAL A 49 -5.51 17.06 -5.93
N THR A 50 -4.93 17.35 -4.77
CA THR A 50 -4.21 18.61 -4.53
C THR A 50 -2.83 18.34 -3.98
N CYS A 51 -1.92 19.28 -4.21
CA CYS A 51 -0.58 19.19 -3.70
C CYS A 51 -0.54 19.65 -2.24
N ARG A 52 -0.32 18.72 -1.30
CA ARG A 52 -0.16 19.02 0.13
C ARG A 52 1.20 18.54 0.62
N LYS A 53 1.95 19.46 1.23
CA LYS A 53 3.28 19.18 1.81
C LYS A 53 4.25 18.54 0.80
N GLY A 54 4.15 18.92 -0.47
CA GLY A 54 5.00 18.39 -1.54
C GLY A 54 4.56 17.05 -2.11
N PHE A 55 3.36 16.56 -1.78
CA PHE A 55 2.82 15.31 -2.29
C PHE A 55 1.35 15.42 -2.73
N CYS A 56 0.97 14.66 -3.75
CA CYS A 56 -0.41 14.61 -4.21
C CYS A 56 -1.31 13.88 -3.21
N ALA A 57 -2.31 14.58 -2.68
CA ALA A 57 -3.29 14.06 -1.75
C ALA A 57 -4.70 14.10 -2.34
N GLU A 58 -5.45 13.01 -2.22
CA GLU A 58 -6.85 12.95 -2.62
C GLU A 58 -7.73 13.74 -1.64
N ILE A 59 -8.43 14.75 -2.13
CA ILE A 59 -9.53 15.39 -1.42
C ILE A 59 -10.77 14.53 -1.69
N ARG A 60 -11.13 13.69 -0.70
CA ARG A 60 -12.48 13.14 -0.66
C ARG A 60 -13.42 14.27 -0.27
N HIS A 61 -14.35 14.62 -1.17
CA HIS A 61 -15.53 15.37 -0.79
C HIS A 61 -16.36 14.45 0.13
N VAL A 62 -16.21 14.63 1.44
CA VAL A 62 -17.14 14.06 2.41
C VAL A 62 -18.40 14.92 2.28
N TYR A 63 -19.38 14.40 1.54
CA TYR A 63 -20.72 14.96 1.45
C TYR A 63 -21.54 14.49 2.65
#